data_AF-A0A8H6VH46-F1
#
_entry.id   AF-A0A8H6VH46-F1
#
_cell.length_a   1.000
_cell.length_b   1.000
_cell.length_c   1.000
_cell.angle_alpha   90.00
_cell.angle_beta   90.00
_cell.angle_gamma   90.00
#
_symmetry.space_group_name_H-M   'P 1'
#
loop_
_entity.id
_entity.type
_entity.pdbx_description
1 polymer ?
#
loop_
_entity_poly.entity_id
_entity_poly.type
_entity_poly.pdbx_seq_one_letter_code
_entity_poly.pdbx_strand_id
1 'polypeptide(L)'
;MLDPDYTSHYENKKLAVNLWLQDIPSPYPGIVHPANYALPQSTIPNCYIYGPCTMVRASEKSLSNLASSGTVLLFTPVVHPAGSVKATSKTAAQMNIDPFESLGRALSRYHKRIRHVPYVPRIGFTETHDAFLSQADAVIVVMCEPETSKHEGLGNQGDFADSANEALKESLCGRPMKYPLIVIQCGNQEGTWWPDTSSFETLIKCRSYDQDMALAIAKRLFS
;
A
#
# COMPACT_ATOMS: atom_id res chain seq x y z
N MET A 1 -31.90 -23.58 41.75
CA MET A 1 -33.17 -24.19 41.32
C MET A 1 -33.65 -23.35 40.15
N LEU A 2 -33.39 -23.80 38.92
CA LEU A 2 -33.63 -23.04 37.69
C LEU A 2 -35.06 -23.31 37.20
N ASP A 3 -35.74 -22.26 36.76
CA ASP A 3 -37.11 -22.26 36.26
C ASP A 3 -37.27 -23.19 35.04
N PRO A 4 -38.24 -24.13 35.03
CA PRO A 4 -38.45 -25.07 33.92
C PRO A 4 -38.92 -24.41 32.62
N ASP A 5 -39.38 -23.15 32.66
CA ASP A 5 -39.85 -22.43 31.46
C ASP A 5 -38.73 -21.82 30.60
N TYR A 6 -37.50 -21.71 31.10
CA TYR A 6 -36.39 -21.13 30.33
C TYR A 6 -35.91 -22.03 29.18
N THR A 7 -36.03 -23.36 29.35
CA THR A 7 -35.54 -24.35 28.38
C THR A 7 -36.45 -24.50 27.16
N SER A 8 -37.75 -24.21 27.31
CA SER A 8 -38.76 -24.31 26.25
C SER A 8 -38.57 -23.28 25.13
N HIS A 9 -38.13 -22.07 25.48
CA HIS A 9 -37.96 -20.98 24.52
C HIS A 9 -36.71 -21.13 23.62
N TYR A 10 -35.71 -21.90 24.07
CA TYR A 10 -34.46 -22.12 23.31
C TYR A 10 -34.62 -23.22 22.25
N GLU A 11 -35.36 -24.29 22.56
CA GLU A 11 -35.66 -25.38 21.63
C GLU A 11 -36.63 -24.95 20.52
N ASN A 12 -37.63 -24.11 20.84
CA ASN A 12 -38.57 -23.59 19.84
C ASN A 12 -37.89 -22.68 18.79
N LYS A 13 -36.85 -21.93 19.17
CA LYS A 13 -36.09 -21.10 18.22
C LYS A 13 -35.19 -21.93 17.29
N LYS A 14 -34.65 -23.07 17.75
CA LYS A 14 -33.91 -23.99 16.89
C LYS A 14 -34.81 -24.68 15.86
N LEU A 15 -36.03 -25.05 16.24
CA LEU A 15 -36.98 -25.67 15.32
C LEU A 15 -37.44 -24.70 14.22
N ALA A 16 -37.69 -23.44 14.58
CA ALA A 16 -38.11 -22.40 13.63
C ALA A 16 -37.01 -22.04 12.60
N VAL A 17 -35.73 -22.06 13.01
CA VAL A 17 -34.60 -21.82 12.08
C VAL A 17 -34.39 -23.01 11.14
N ASN A 18 -34.57 -24.24 11.63
CA ASN A 18 -34.42 -25.44 10.79
C ASN A 18 -35.57 -25.61 9.78
N LEU A 19 -36.80 -25.19 10.12
CA LEU A 19 -37.92 -25.17 9.17
C LEU A 19 -37.73 -24.11 8.08
N TRP A 20 -37.12 -22.96 8.39
CA TRP A 20 -36.83 -21.92 7.40
C TRP A 20 -35.73 -22.31 6.39
N LEU A 21 -34.80 -23.20 6.77
CA LEU A 21 -33.74 -23.69 5.88
C LEU A 21 -34.22 -24.77 4.89
N GLN A 22 -35.40 -25.34 5.09
CA GLN A 22 -35.96 -26.38 4.21
C GLN A 22 -36.84 -25.83 3.08
N ASP A 23 -37.24 -24.57 3.15
CA ASP A 23 -38.06 -23.88 2.15
C ASP A 23 -37.27 -22.98 1.19
N ILE A 24 -35.93 -23.10 1.16
CA ILE A 24 -35.11 -22.39 0.18
C ILE A 24 -35.15 -23.16 -1.15
N PRO A 25 -35.68 -22.58 -2.25
CA PRO A 25 -35.67 -23.24 -3.55
C PRO A 25 -34.23 -23.43 -4.03
N SER A 26 -33.90 -24.64 -4.47
CA SER A 26 -32.62 -24.95 -5.11
C SER A 26 -32.41 -24.08 -6.36
N PRO A 27 -31.22 -23.46 -6.56
CA PRO A 27 -30.98 -22.59 -7.71
C PRO A 27 -30.66 -23.34 -9.02
N TYR A 28 -30.83 -24.66 -9.09
CA TYR A 28 -30.51 -25.43 -10.29
C TYR A 28 -31.77 -26.06 -10.92
N PRO A 29 -32.31 -25.51 -12.02
CA PRO A 29 -33.15 -26.28 -12.90
C PRO A 29 -32.28 -27.28 -13.66
N GLY A 30 -32.67 -28.55 -13.65
CA GLY A 30 -32.05 -29.59 -14.46
C GLY A 30 -32.14 -29.23 -15.95
N ILE A 31 -30.99 -29.11 -16.60
CA ILE A 31 -30.92 -28.90 -18.06
C ILE A 31 -30.68 -30.26 -18.72
N VAL A 32 -31.71 -30.68 -19.44
CA VAL A 32 -31.70 -31.70 -20.49
C VAL A 32 -30.67 -31.30 -21.55
N HIS A 33 -29.76 -32.21 -21.91
CA HIS A 33 -28.84 -32.00 -23.04
C HIS A 33 -29.62 -32.01 -24.37
N PRO A 34 -29.38 -31.00 -25.22
CA PRO A 34 -29.13 -31.30 -26.62
C PRO A 34 -27.82 -30.68 -27.12
N ALA A 35 -27.35 -31.27 -28.21
CA ALA A 35 -26.02 -31.10 -28.79
C ALA A 35 -25.69 -29.69 -29.32
N ASN A 36 -24.38 -29.43 -29.36
CA ASN A 36 -23.67 -28.54 -30.28
C ASN A 36 -24.10 -27.07 -30.37
N TYR A 37 -23.51 -26.22 -29.52
CA TYR A 37 -23.05 -24.89 -29.94
C TYR A 37 -21.72 -24.58 -29.25
N ALA A 38 -20.67 -24.44 -30.05
CA ALA A 38 -19.38 -23.95 -29.61
C ALA A 38 -19.54 -22.51 -29.10
N LEU A 39 -19.22 -22.28 -27.83
CA LEU A 39 -19.16 -20.93 -27.26
C LEU A 39 -17.91 -20.20 -27.81
N PRO A 40 -18.01 -18.90 -28.17
CA PRO A 40 -16.85 -18.13 -28.52
C PRO A 40 -15.94 -18.02 -27.30
N GLN A 41 -14.67 -18.39 -27.47
CA GLN A 41 -13.64 -18.19 -26.48
C GLN A 41 -13.62 -16.70 -26.11
N SER A 42 -14.07 -16.41 -24.89
CA SER A 42 -13.87 -15.13 -24.23
C SER A 42 -12.36 -14.88 -24.16
N THR A 43 -11.85 -14.11 -25.11
CA THR A 43 -10.53 -13.50 -25.09
C THR A 43 -10.51 -12.46 -23.99
N ILE A 44 -10.31 -12.92 -22.75
CA ILE A 44 -9.74 -12.07 -21.71
C ILE A 44 -8.34 -11.71 -22.21
N PRO A 45 -8.02 -10.44 -22.51
CA PRO A 45 -6.68 -10.10 -22.91
C PRO A 45 -5.76 -10.39 -21.74
N ASN A 46 -4.79 -11.24 -22.02
CA ASN A 46 -3.71 -11.68 -21.17
C ASN A 46 -2.85 -10.45 -20.77
N CYS A 47 -3.30 -9.68 -19.77
CA CYS A 47 -2.57 -8.53 -19.22
C CYS A 47 -2.03 -8.85 -17.83
N TYR A 48 -1.19 -9.88 -17.76
CA TYR A 48 -0.39 -10.20 -16.56
C TYR A 48 1.10 -10.38 -16.91
N ILE A 49 1.56 -9.73 -17.99
CA ILE A 49 2.98 -9.80 -18.40
C ILE A 49 3.84 -8.73 -17.69
N TYR A 50 3.23 -7.79 -16.96
CA TYR A 50 3.94 -6.89 -16.03
C TYR A 50 3.46 -7.20 -14.62
N GLY A 51 4.40 -7.44 -13.70
CA GLY A 51 4.09 -7.67 -12.28
C GLY A 51 3.28 -6.51 -11.68
N PRO A 52 2.68 -6.68 -10.49
CA PRO A 52 1.77 -5.69 -9.88
C PRO A 52 2.42 -4.31 -9.69
N CYS A 53 3.74 -4.24 -9.50
CA CYS A 53 4.54 -3.02 -9.53
C CYS A 53 5.63 -3.10 -10.62
N THR A 54 5.94 -1.96 -11.23
CA THR A 54 6.96 -1.82 -12.28
C THR A 54 8.18 -1.10 -11.71
N MET A 55 9.35 -1.72 -11.81
CA MET A 55 10.62 -1.07 -11.50
C MET A 55 11.07 -0.29 -12.75
N VAL A 56 10.96 1.04 -12.70
CA VAL A 56 11.25 1.93 -13.82
C VAL A 56 12.75 2.18 -13.94
N ARG A 57 13.41 2.35 -12.79
CA ARG A 57 14.88 2.43 -12.68
C ARG A 57 15.33 1.66 -11.45
N ALA A 58 16.52 1.09 -11.52
CA ALA A 58 17.14 0.35 -10.43
C ALA A 58 18.61 0.73 -10.34
N SER A 59 19.04 1.18 -9.16
CA SER A 59 20.46 1.28 -8.83
C SER A 59 21.08 -0.11 -8.67
N GLU A 60 22.39 -0.23 -8.89
CA GLU A 60 23.15 -1.45 -8.59
C GLU A 60 23.16 -1.78 -7.08
N LYS A 61 22.84 -0.78 -6.24
CA LYS A 61 22.81 -0.92 -4.77
C LYS A 61 21.42 -1.39 -4.30
N SER A 62 21.21 -2.70 -4.26
CA SER A 62 19.98 -3.30 -3.73
C SER A 62 19.88 -3.19 -2.20
N LEU A 63 18.65 -3.09 -1.66
CA LEU A 63 18.40 -3.16 -0.21
C LEU A 63 18.72 -4.55 0.37
N SER A 64 18.79 -5.59 -0.46
CA SER A 64 19.19 -6.94 -0.03
C SER A 64 20.62 -7.01 0.52
N ASN A 65 21.49 -6.06 0.15
CA ASN A 65 22.87 -5.96 0.64
C ASN A 65 23.00 -5.12 1.91
N LEU A 66 21.90 -4.61 2.46
CA LEU A 66 21.92 -3.81 3.68
C LEU A 66 22.26 -4.71 4.88
N ALA A 67 23.17 -4.24 5.74
CA ALA A 67 23.49 -4.95 6.97
C ALA A 67 22.24 -5.09 7.84
N SER A 68 22.08 -6.22 8.54
CA SER A 68 20.92 -6.46 9.42
C SER A 68 20.76 -5.44 10.56
N SER A 69 21.85 -4.76 10.94
CA SER A 69 21.86 -3.65 11.90
C SER A 69 21.56 -2.28 11.29
N GLY A 70 21.60 -2.17 9.96
CA GLY A 70 21.29 -0.93 9.25
C GLY A 70 19.83 -0.53 9.44
N THR A 71 19.50 0.74 9.31
CA THR A 71 18.13 1.25 9.48
C THR A 71 17.57 1.69 8.14
N VAL A 72 16.40 1.18 7.74
CA VAL A 72 15.69 1.67 6.55
C VAL A 72 14.63 2.67 7.01
N LEU A 73 14.73 3.89 6.51
CA LEU A 73 13.76 4.95 6.77
C LEU A 73 12.71 4.96 5.68
N LEU A 74 11.44 4.80 6.05
CA LEU A 74 10.30 4.85 5.17
C LEU A 74 9.54 6.14 5.43
N PHE A 75 9.61 7.08 4.49
CA PHE A 75 8.83 8.30 4.48
C PHE A 75 7.53 8.10 3.71
N THR A 76 6.39 8.39 4.35
CA THR A 76 5.06 8.24 3.74
C THR A 76 4.21 9.49 3.86
N PRO A 77 3.47 9.87 2.82
CA PRO A 77 2.65 11.06 2.86
C PRO A 77 1.45 10.82 3.78
N VAL A 78 1.11 11.80 4.61
CA VAL A 78 -0.16 11.81 5.34
C VAL A 78 -1.29 12.05 4.34
N VAL A 79 -2.05 10.99 4.03
CA VAL A 79 -3.22 11.06 3.16
C VAL A 79 -4.47 11.29 3.99
N HIS A 80 -5.19 12.38 3.73
CA HIS A 80 -6.50 12.62 4.32
C HIS A 80 -7.57 12.09 3.37
N PRO A 81 -8.56 11.31 3.83
CA PRO A 81 -9.72 10.98 3.01
C PRO A 81 -10.49 12.28 2.71
N ALA A 82 -10.63 12.63 1.43
CA ALA A 82 -11.47 13.74 1.04
C ALA A 82 -12.95 13.36 1.21
N GLY A 83 -13.68 14.10 2.04
CA GLY A 83 -15.13 13.91 2.22
C GLY A 83 -15.49 13.24 3.54
N SER A 84 -15.42 13.99 4.63
CA SER A 84 -16.09 13.64 5.89
C SER A 84 -17.61 13.71 5.70
N VAL A 85 -18.22 12.66 5.14
CA VAL A 85 -19.61 12.36 5.44
C VAL A 85 -19.61 12.07 6.94
N LYS A 86 -20.24 12.97 7.71
CA LYS A 86 -20.40 12.94 9.18
C LYS A 86 -20.27 11.52 9.73
N ALA A 87 -19.07 11.18 10.22
CA ALA A 87 -18.80 9.85 10.73
C ALA A 87 -19.66 9.63 11.98
N THR A 88 -20.60 8.68 11.89
CA THR A 88 -21.10 8.01 13.08
C THR A 88 -19.91 7.31 13.74
N SER A 89 -19.87 7.30 15.06
CA SER A 89 -18.71 7.00 15.92
C SER A 89 -18.01 5.64 15.72
N LYS A 90 -18.49 4.78 14.81
CA LYS A 90 -17.83 3.51 14.42
C LYS A 90 -16.95 3.60 13.18
N THR A 91 -17.17 4.57 12.28
CA THR A 91 -16.39 4.72 11.03
C THR A 91 -15.15 5.60 11.20
N ALA A 92 -15.14 6.47 12.21
CA ALA A 92 -13.99 7.33 12.54
C ALA A 92 -12.76 6.53 13.00
N ALA A 93 -12.94 5.33 13.55
CA ALA A 93 -11.83 4.46 13.96
C ALA A 93 -11.10 3.82 12.75
N GLN A 94 -11.79 3.62 11.62
CA GLN A 94 -11.16 3.13 10.38
C GLN A 94 -10.48 4.24 9.57
N MET A 95 -10.80 5.51 9.84
CA MET A 95 -10.18 6.67 9.17
C MET A 95 -8.81 7.07 9.75
N ASN A 96 -8.40 6.52 10.89
CA ASN A 96 -7.11 6.79 11.54
C ASN A 96 -6.03 5.75 11.24
N ILE A 97 -6.29 4.81 10.33
CA ILE A 97 -5.31 3.78 9.98
C ILE A 97 -4.42 4.34 8.88
N ASP A 98 -3.12 4.37 9.15
CA ASP A 98 -2.10 4.73 8.18
C ASP A 98 -2.22 3.82 6.93
N PRO A 99 -2.52 4.39 5.74
CA PRO A 99 -2.74 3.60 4.53
C PRO A 99 -1.48 2.82 4.11
N PHE A 100 -0.30 3.19 4.60
CA PHE A 100 0.97 2.56 4.29
C PHE A 100 1.45 1.58 5.37
N GLU A 101 0.64 1.30 6.40
CA GLU A 101 0.97 0.31 7.43
C GLU A 101 1.32 -1.05 6.79
N SER A 102 0.57 -1.45 5.76
CA SER A 102 0.82 -2.69 5.01
C SER A 102 2.19 -2.71 4.32
N LEU A 103 2.66 -1.56 3.81
CA LEU A 103 3.99 -1.43 3.20
C LEU A 103 5.09 -1.54 4.26
N GLY A 104 4.98 -0.81 5.37
CA GLY A 104 5.93 -0.92 6.47
C GLY A 104 6.01 -2.36 7.02
N ARG A 105 4.86 -3.02 7.17
CA ARG A 105 4.76 -4.42 7.61
C ARG A 105 5.36 -5.39 6.60
N ALA A 106 5.16 -5.17 5.30
CA ALA A 106 5.75 -6.00 4.25
C ALA A 106 7.28 -5.89 4.22
N LEU A 107 7.82 -4.67 4.29
CA LEU A 107 9.26 -4.42 4.36
C LEU A 107 9.89 -5.04 5.61
N SER A 108 9.17 -5.00 6.74
CA SER A 108 9.62 -5.57 8.00
C SER A 108 9.83 -7.09 7.98
N ARG A 109 9.26 -7.79 6.98
CA ARG A 109 9.52 -9.22 6.75
C ARG A 109 10.92 -9.50 6.23
N TYR A 110 11.51 -8.53 5.53
CA TYR A 110 12.84 -8.64 4.92
C TYR A 110 13.91 -7.97 5.78
N HIS A 111 13.56 -6.89 6.49
CA HIS A 111 14.51 -6.15 7.30
C HIS A 111 13.93 -5.72 8.64
N LYS A 112 14.63 -6.00 9.75
CA LYS A 112 14.07 -5.83 11.11
C LYS A 112 14.01 -4.37 11.57
N ARG A 113 14.75 -3.47 10.93
CA ARG A 113 14.92 -2.07 11.36
C ARG A 113 14.30 -1.11 10.34
N ILE A 114 13.01 -1.29 10.07
CA ILE A 114 12.21 -0.31 9.33
C ILE A 114 11.74 0.76 10.32
N ARG A 115 12.01 2.03 10.02
CA ARG A 115 11.44 3.18 10.73
C ARG A 115 10.42 3.86 9.83
N HIS A 116 9.17 3.88 10.26
CA HIS A 116 8.11 4.55 9.53
C HIS A 116 7.98 5.99 10.03
N VAL A 117 8.12 6.96 9.14
CA VAL A 117 8.00 8.39 9.47
C VAL A 117 7.04 9.05 8.49
N PRO A 118 5.83 9.40 8.93
CA PRO A 118 4.91 10.12 8.07
C PRO A 118 5.39 11.57 7.86
N TYR A 119 5.16 12.12 6.67
CA TYR A 119 5.39 13.52 6.34
C TYR A 119 4.10 14.16 5.81
N VAL A 120 3.93 15.46 6.06
CA VAL A 120 2.81 16.24 5.54
C VAL A 120 3.28 16.96 4.28
N PRO A 121 2.77 16.63 3.08
CA PRO A 121 3.28 17.22 1.83
C PRO A 121 3.34 18.75 1.85
N ARG A 122 2.29 19.40 2.37
CA ARG A 122 2.21 20.87 2.45
C ARG A 122 3.24 21.50 3.41
N ILE A 123 3.71 20.76 4.41
CA ILE A 123 4.75 21.24 5.34
C ILE A 123 6.14 21.01 4.74
N GLY A 124 6.31 19.91 4.00
CA GLY A 124 7.57 19.58 3.34
C GLY A 124 8.60 18.99 4.29
N PHE A 125 9.86 19.03 3.86
CA PHE A 125 11.01 18.49 4.61
C PHE A 125 11.38 19.42 5.77
N THR A 126 11.74 18.86 6.92
CA THR A 126 11.96 19.62 8.17
C THR A 126 13.17 19.08 8.93
N GLU A 127 13.65 19.84 9.92
CA GLU A 127 14.75 19.41 10.80
C GLU A 127 14.49 18.07 11.50
N THR A 128 13.23 17.77 11.83
CA THR A 128 12.85 16.47 12.39
C THR A 128 13.10 15.33 11.39
N HIS A 129 12.77 15.55 10.12
CA HIS A 129 13.03 14.56 9.06
C HIS A 129 14.54 14.38 8.85
N ASP A 130 15.32 15.46 8.88
CA ASP A 130 16.77 15.42 8.79
C ASP A 130 17.40 14.63 9.95
N ALA A 131 16.91 14.82 11.18
CA ALA A 131 17.36 14.06 12.35
C ALA A 131 17.06 12.55 12.26
N PHE A 132 15.99 12.16 11.55
CA PHE A 132 15.74 10.75 11.24
C PHE A 132 16.64 10.24 10.11
N LEU A 133 16.85 11.07 9.09
CA LEU A 133 17.69 10.78 7.93
C LEU A 133 19.14 10.49 8.34
N SER A 134 19.68 11.25 9.29
CA SER A 134 21.05 11.08 9.80
C SER A 134 21.31 9.72 10.48
N GLN A 135 20.24 8.99 10.83
CA GLN A 135 20.30 7.66 11.44
C GLN A 135 19.96 6.54 10.44
N ALA A 136 19.63 6.89 9.20
CA ALA A 136 19.23 5.94 8.17
C ALA A 136 20.45 5.40 7.42
N ASP A 137 20.42 4.11 7.14
CA ASP A 137 21.35 3.46 6.21
C ASP A 137 20.71 3.27 4.84
N ALA A 138 19.40 3.42 4.67
CA ALA A 138 18.73 3.50 3.37
C ALA A 138 17.42 4.26 3.51
N VAL A 139 16.96 4.89 2.43
CA VAL A 139 15.77 5.77 2.47
C VAL A 139 14.80 5.36 1.38
N ILE A 140 13.53 5.23 1.75
CA ILE A 140 12.41 5.01 0.85
C ILE A 140 11.46 6.19 1.01
N VAL A 141 11.21 6.92 -0.08
CA VAL A 141 10.21 7.98 -0.12
C VAL A 141 9.02 7.50 -0.94
N VAL A 142 7.85 7.50 -0.32
CA VAL A 142 6.59 7.21 -1.01
C VAL A 142 5.96 8.51 -1.48
N MET A 143 5.51 8.51 -2.72
CA MET A 143 4.67 9.52 -3.32
C MET A 143 3.35 8.87 -3.70
N CYS A 144 2.24 9.47 -3.30
CA CYS A 144 0.91 8.97 -3.61
C CYS A 144 0.12 10.02 -4.35
N GLU A 145 -0.53 9.62 -5.44
CA GLU A 145 -1.48 10.47 -6.14
C GLU A 145 -2.61 10.88 -5.20
N PRO A 146 -2.79 12.19 -4.94
CA PRO A 146 -3.88 12.65 -4.08
C PRO A 146 -5.20 12.67 -4.87
N GLU A 147 -6.31 12.49 -4.16
CA GLU A 147 -7.65 12.50 -4.77
C GLU A 147 -7.99 13.86 -5.42
N THR A 148 -7.50 14.94 -4.82
CA THR A 148 -7.72 16.32 -5.26
C THR A 148 -6.40 17.07 -5.36
N SER A 149 -6.36 18.16 -6.14
CA SER A 149 -5.18 19.01 -6.32
C SER A 149 -3.90 18.25 -6.72
N LYS A 150 -4.02 17.30 -7.67
CA LYS A 150 -2.93 16.40 -8.10
C LYS A 150 -1.61 17.10 -8.39
N HIS A 151 -1.64 18.18 -9.15
CA HIS A 151 -0.43 18.94 -9.48
C HIS A 151 0.27 19.51 -8.23
N GLU A 152 -0.46 20.21 -7.36
CA GLU A 152 0.11 20.80 -6.15
C GLU A 152 0.53 19.72 -5.14
N GLY A 153 -0.34 18.74 -4.91
CA GLY A 153 -0.09 17.68 -3.94
C GLY A 153 1.06 16.76 -4.33
N LEU A 154 1.27 16.49 -5.62
CA LEU A 154 2.42 15.73 -6.09
C LEU A 154 3.68 16.58 -6.25
N GLY A 155 3.54 17.86 -6.61
CA GLY A 155 4.64 18.82 -6.57
C GLY A 155 5.27 18.89 -5.18
N ASN A 156 4.45 19.13 -4.16
CA ASN A 156 4.88 19.15 -2.76
C ASN A 156 5.56 17.85 -2.30
N GLN A 157 5.08 16.69 -2.77
CA GLN A 157 5.72 15.39 -2.48
C GLN A 157 7.04 15.22 -3.23
N GLY A 158 7.15 15.75 -4.45
CA GLY A 158 8.40 15.81 -5.21
C GLY A 158 9.44 16.68 -4.53
N ASP A 159 9.06 17.88 -4.10
CA ASP A 159 9.93 18.81 -3.37
C ASP A 159 10.46 18.17 -2.07
N PHE A 160 9.61 17.40 -1.37
CA PHE A 160 10.03 16.62 -0.21
C PHE A 160 11.08 15.56 -0.59
N ALA A 161 10.84 14.79 -1.65
CA ALA A 161 11.75 13.74 -2.11
C ALA A 161 13.11 14.31 -2.55
N ASP A 162 13.11 15.43 -3.27
CA ASP A 162 14.34 16.11 -3.69
C ASP A 162 15.09 16.68 -2.48
N SER A 163 14.39 17.31 -1.53
CA SER A 163 15.01 17.79 -0.29
C SER A 163 15.65 16.66 0.51
N ALA A 164 14.97 15.51 0.62
CA ALA A 164 15.53 14.33 1.28
C ALA A 164 16.76 13.77 0.53
N ASN A 165 16.77 13.82 -0.81
CA ASN A 165 17.89 13.39 -1.63
C ASN A 165 19.11 14.30 -1.44
N GLU A 166 18.91 15.62 -1.42
CA GLU A 166 19.98 16.59 -1.18
C GLU A 166 20.53 16.47 0.24
N ALA A 167 19.66 16.41 1.25
CA ALA A 167 20.07 16.22 2.64
C ALA A 167 20.88 14.92 2.83
N LEU A 168 20.49 13.84 2.13
CA LEU A 168 21.23 12.57 2.16
C LEU A 168 22.62 12.70 1.52
N LYS A 169 22.78 13.51 0.47
CA LYS A 169 24.08 13.79 -0.16
C LYS A 169 24.97 14.64 0.75
N GLU A 170 24.42 15.64 1.42
CA GLU A 170 25.17 16.56 2.30
C GLU A 170 25.69 15.88 3.56
N SER A 171 24.85 15.09 4.22
CA SER A 171 25.17 14.42 5.49
C SER A 171 26.29 13.37 5.37
N LEU A 172 26.71 13.02 4.15
CA LEU A 172 27.78 12.06 3.87
C LEU A 172 29.19 12.65 3.79
N CYS A 173 29.38 13.97 3.96
CA CYS A 173 30.70 14.63 4.10
C CYS A 173 31.79 14.11 3.10
N GLY A 174 31.43 13.94 1.83
CA GLY A 174 32.36 13.50 0.78
C GLY A 174 32.69 12.01 0.74
N ARG A 175 32.00 11.15 1.51
CA ARG A 175 32.09 9.70 1.38
C ARG A 175 31.01 9.22 0.40
N PRO A 176 31.33 8.29 -0.54
CA PRO A 176 30.33 7.78 -1.47
C PRO A 176 29.17 7.13 -0.71
N MET A 177 27.93 7.40 -1.15
CA MET A 177 26.70 6.83 -0.60
C MET A 177 26.86 5.32 -0.40
N LYS A 178 26.69 4.83 0.84
CA LYS A 178 26.73 3.39 1.09
C LYS A 178 25.47 2.70 0.53
N TYR A 179 24.33 3.39 0.49
CA TYR A 179 23.05 2.84 0.00
C TYR A 179 22.10 3.95 -0.50
N PRO A 180 21.16 3.66 -1.42
CA PRO A 180 20.43 4.67 -2.20
C PRO A 180 19.16 5.22 -1.53
N LEU A 181 18.68 6.35 -2.05
CA LEU A 181 17.29 6.80 -1.89
C LEU A 181 16.41 6.18 -3.00
N ILE A 182 15.31 5.57 -2.60
CA ILE A 182 14.36 4.87 -3.47
C ILE A 182 13.04 5.62 -3.47
N VAL A 183 12.49 5.92 -4.65
CA VAL A 183 11.17 6.53 -4.78
C VAL A 183 10.14 5.48 -5.19
N ILE A 184 8.99 5.49 -4.50
CA ILE A 184 7.81 4.68 -4.86
C ILE A 184 6.68 5.63 -5.22
N GLN A 185 6.18 5.54 -6.46
CA GLN A 185 5.02 6.29 -6.94
C GLN A 185 3.79 5.39 -6.98
N CYS A 186 2.83 5.68 -6.11
CA CYS A 186 1.54 4.99 -5.98
C CYS A 186 0.44 5.80 -6.67
N GLY A 187 -0.14 5.28 -7.76
CA GLY A 187 -1.26 5.90 -8.46
C GLY A 187 -1.27 5.58 -9.95
N ASN A 188 -1.95 6.40 -10.74
CA ASN A 188 -1.99 6.26 -12.19
C ASN A 188 -0.59 6.47 -12.79
N GLN A 189 0.02 5.39 -13.27
CA GLN A 189 1.41 5.35 -13.72
C GLN A 189 1.69 6.20 -14.98
N GLU A 190 0.64 6.51 -15.75
CA GLU A 190 0.65 7.28 -17.00
C GLU A 190 0.23 8.74 -16.81
N GLY A 191 -0.02 9.17 -15.57
CA GLY A 191 -0.41 10.55 -15.27
C GLY A 191 0.65 11.57 -15.70
N THR A 192 0.22 12.69 -16.28
CA THR A 192 1.11 13.80 -16.70
C THR A 192 1.48 14.74 -15.55
N TRP A 193 0.93 14.50 -14.36
CA TRP A 193 1.08 15.33 -13.16
C TRP A 193 2.20 14.87 -12.22
N TRP A 194 2.86 13.75 -12.51
CA TRP A 194 3.99 13.31 -11.72
C TRP A 194 5.15 14.29 -11.90
N PRO A 195 5.84 14.67 -10.81
CA PRO A 195 7.01 15.53 -10.91
C PRO A 195 8.15 14.81 -11.62
N ASP A 196 9.15 15.58 -12.05
CA ASP A 196 10.39 14.99 -12.54
C ASP A 196 11.02 14.16 -11.42
N THR A 197 11.52 12.99 -11.81
CA THR A 197 12.19 12.06 -10.90
C THR A 197 13.56 11.68 -11.43
N SER A 198 14.07 12.35 -12.47
CA SER A 198 15.36 12.05 -13.11
C SER A 198 16.54 11.98 -12.13
N SER A 199 16.45 12.70 -11.00
CA SER A 199 17.42 12.74 -9.90
C SER A 199 17.52 11.44 -9.08
N PHE A 200 16.57 10.50 -9.22
CA PHE A 200 16.50 9.27 -8.43
C PHE A 200 16.92 8.02 -9.22
N GLU A 201 17.94 7.32 -8.72
CA GLU A 201 18.48 6.10 -9.35
C GLU A 201 17.52 4.92 -9.29
N THR A 202 16.72 4.80 -8.22
CA THR A 202 15.74 3.72 -8.07
C THR A 202 14.33 4.30 -7.99
N LEU A 203 13.49 3.90 -8.94
CA LEU A 203 12.09 4.32 -9.03
C LEU A 203 11.19 3.10 -9.26
N ILE A 204 10.20 2.93 -8.39
CA ILE A 204 9.14 1.94 -8.54
C ILE A 204 7.83 2.67 -8.77
N LYS A 205 7.05 2.23 -9.75
CA LYS A 205 5.67 2.65 -9.98
C LYS A 205 4.70 1.52 -9.62
N CYS A 206 3.64 1.83 -8.92
CA CYS A 206 2.57 0.90 -8.56
C CYS A 206 1.21 1.60 -8.65
N ARG A 207 0.14 0.83 -8.84
CA ARG A 207 -1.22 1.37 -9.07
C ARG A 207 -1.98 1.64 -7.77
N SER A 208 -1.57 1.01 -6.68
CA SER A 208 -2.23 1.05 -5.37
C SER A 208 -1.18 0.94 -4.25
N TYR A 209 -1.64 0.99 -3.01
CA TYR A 209 -0.86 0.75 -1.80
C TYR A 209 -1.53 -0.32 -0.91
N ASP A 210 -2.32 -1.21 -1.51
CA ASP A 210 -2.94 -2.34 -0.81
C ASP A 210 -1.90 -3.37 -0.33
N GLN A 211 -2.37 -4.37 0.41
CA GLN A 211 -1.50 -5.37 1.01
C GLN A 211 -0.74 -6.23 -0.03
N ASP A 212 -1.37 -6.60 -1.14
CA ASP A 212 -0.73 -7.43 -2.15
C ASP A 212 0.35 -6.64 -2.89
N MET A 213 0.06 -5.37 -3.17
CA MET A 213 1.01 -4.43 -3.76
C MET A 213 2.20 -4.18 -2.82
N ALA A 214 1.95 -3.96 -1.54
CA ALA A 214 2.98 -3.80 -0.51
C ALA A 214 3.93 -5.01 -0.47
N LEU A 215 3.40 -6.23 -0.53
CA LEU A 215 4.19 -7.45 -0.57
C LEU A 215 5.02 -7.55 -1.85
N ALA A 216 4.46 -7.18 -3.00
CA ALA A 216 5.17 -7.20 -4.26
C ALA A 216 6.32 -6.18 -4.31
N ILE A 217 6.08 -4.96 -3.81
CA ILE A 217 7.10 -3.91 -3.69
C ILE A 217 8.23 -4.39 -2.78
N ALA A 218 7.90 -4.89 -1.58
CA ALA A 218 8.90 -5.36 -0.64
C ALA A 218 9.74 -6.51 -1.25
N LYS A 219 9.08 -7.47 -1.90
CA LYS A 219 9.78 -8.54 -2.61
C LYS A 219 10.71 -8.01 -3.70
N ARG A 220 10.31 -6.98 -4.45
CA ARG A 220 11.12 -6.38 -5.51
C ARG A 220 12.34 -5.63 -4.97
N LEU A 221 12.20 -4.97 -3.83
CA LEU A 221 13.27 -4.18 -3.22
C LEU A 221 14.37 -5.03 -2.56
N PHE A 222 14.01 -6.22 -2.08
CA PHE A 222 14.92 -7.14 -1.40
C PHE A 222 15.25 -8.39 -2.23
N SER A 223 14.87 -8.44 -3.52
CA SER A 223 15.27 -9.51 -4.45
C SER A 223 16.68 -9.35 -4.98
#